data_AF-A0A2G9S8K0-F1
#
_entry.id   AF-A0A2G9S8K0-F1
#
_cell.length_a   1.000
_cell.length_b   1.000
_cell.length_c   1.000
_cell.angle_alpha   90.00
_cell.angle_beta   90.00
_cell.angle_gamma   90.00
#
_symmetry.space_group_name_H-M   'P 1'
#
loop_
_entity.id
_entity.type
_entity.pdbx_description
1 polymer ?
#
loop_
_entity_poly.entity_id
_entity_poly.type
_entity_poly.pdbx_seq_one_letter_code
_entity_poly.pdbx_strand_id
1 'polypeptide(L)'
;MSDRTCKGSSNRHIVTFDGLNFKLISNCSYVLFDDKMNNVEVILQNGECRSLSHQTCMNSVQVKHDQEEVTLFNNMQVSVNGRSVTVPHHSSVFEIDVYGAVIHEVKIPKLGFVLTFTPSINEFMLQLNPHVFSSSTSGLCGKYCKDR
;
A
#
# COMPACT_ATOMS: atom_id res chain seq x y z
N MET A 1 6.48 -1.48 -22.13
CA MET A 1 5.44 -0.78 -21.34
C MET A 1 6.03 -0.57 -19.96
N SER A 2 6.23 0.67 -19.52
CA SER A 2 6.78 0.90 -18.18
C SER A 2 5.71 0.54 -17.16
N ASP A 3 5.97 -0.45 -16.31
CA ASP A 3 5.08 -0.80 -15.19
C ASP A 3 5.03 0.38 -14.23
N ARG A 4 3.99 1.21 -14.33
CA ARG A 4 3.78 2.37 -13.46
C ARG A 4 3.43 1.90 -12.06
N THR A 5 4.48 1.76 -11.26
CA THR A 5 4.42 1.28 -9.90
C THR A 5 4.78 2.42 -8.96
N CYS A 6 3.94 2.69 -7.97
CA CYS A 6 4.31 3.57 -6.87
C CYS A 6 5.06 2.74 -5.82
N LYS A 7 6.20 3.25 -5.32
CA LYS A 7 7.05 2.50 -4.40
C LYS A 7 7.44 3.36 -3.20
N GLY A 8 7.48 2.76 -2.02
CA GLY A 8 8.10 3.33 -0.84
C GLY A 8 9.26 2.46 -0.37
N SER A 9 10.30 3.08 0.20
CA SER A 9 11.52 2.37 0.63
C SER A 9 12.03 2.81 2.00
N SER A 10 12.98 2.05 2.54
CA SER A 10 13.50 2.12 3.91
C SER A 10 14.03 3.48 4.38
N ASN A 11 14.43 4.35 3.47
CA ASN A 11 14.96 5.69 3.76
C ASN A 11 13.86 6.78 3.71
N ARG A 12 12.58 6.38 3.73
CA ARG A 12 11.41 7.25 3.61
C ARG A 12 11.25 7.86 2.21
N HIS A 13 11.88 7.30 1.18
CA HIS A 13 11.66 7.73 -0.19
C HIS A 13 10.40 7.10 -0.78
N ILE A 14 9.61 7.93 -1.45
CA ILE A 14 8.49 7.52 -2.30
C ILE A 14 8.83 7.86 -3.73
N VAL A 15 8.62 6.90 -4.63
CA VAL A 15 8.61 7.09 -6.08
C VAL A 15 7.16 6.97 -6.56
N THR A 16 6.65 8.02 -7.19
CA THR A 16 5.27 8.10 -7.70
C THR A 16 5.11 7.33 -9.01
N PHE A 17 3.86 7.20 -9.48
CA PHE A 17 3.57 6.55 -10.76
C PHE A 17 4.22 7.21 -11.98
N ASP A 18 4.42 8.53 -11.93
CA ASP A 18 5.09 9.34 -12.96
C ASP A 18 6.59 9.53 -12.69
N GLY A 19 7.14 8.85 -11.67
CA GLY A 19 8.58 8.79 -11.42
C GLY A 19 9.15 9.95 -10.59
N LEU A 20 8.30 10.83 -10.04
CA LEU A 20 8.74 11.81 -9.05
C LEU A 20 9.21 11.10 -7.80
N ASN A 21 10.30 11.59 -7.21
CA ASN A 21 10.91 11.01 -6.02
C ASN A 21 11.06 12.06 -4.92
N PHE A 22 10.58 11.75 -3.71
CA PHE A 22 10.67 12.63 -2.56
C PHE A 22 10.76 11.85 -1.24
N LYS A 23 11.17 12.53 -0.17
CA LYS A 23 11.37 11.97 1.16
C LYS A 23 10.28 12.41 2.14
N LEU A 24 9.74 11.49 2.93
CA LEU A 24 8.87 11.83 4.06
C LEU A 24 9.69 12.35 5.25
N ILE A 25 9.21 13.43 5.87
CA ILE A 25 9.96 14.15 6.90
C ILE A 25 9.41 13.86 8.31
N SER A 26 8.15 13.43 8.44
CA SER A 26 7.49 13.20 9.73
C SER A 26 7.00 11.76 9.96
N ASN A 27 6.78 11.42 11.22
CA ASN A 27 6.13 10.18 11.64
C ASN A 27 4.62 10.44 11.73
N CYS A 28 3.93 10.36 10.60
CA CYS A 28 2.49 10.62 10.49
C CYS A 28 1.78 9.48 9.74
N SER A 29 0.45 9.57 9.71
CA SER A 29 -0.37 8.84 8.75
C SER A 29 -0.36 9.59 7.41
N TYR A 30 -0.23 8.86 6.31
CA TYR A 30 -0.20 9.43 4.96
C TYR A 30 -1.15 8.69 4.05
N VAL A 31 -1.96 9.42 3.28
CA VAL A 31 -2.72 8.84 2.17
C VAL A 31 -1.75 8.63 1.01
N LEU A 32 -1.40 7.36 0.75
CA LEU A 32 -0.56 6.99 -0.39
C LEU A 32 -1.34 7.10 -1.69
N PHE A 33 -2.57 6.63 -1.70
CA PHE A 33 -3.41 6.56 -2.88
C PHE A 33 -4.88 6.74 -2.50
N ASP A 34 -5.60 7.56 -3.25
CA ASP A 34 -7.05 7.72 -3.16
C ASP A 34 -7.63 7.79 -4.57
N ASP A 35 -8.62 6.95 -4.84
CA ASP A 35 -9.43 6.98 -6.05
C ASP A 35 -10.91 6.85 -5.70
N LYS A 36 -11.60 7.99 -5.75
CA LYS A 36 -13.04 8.08 -5.44
C LYS A 36 -13.93 7.37 -6.45
N MET A 37 -13.48 7.20 -7.70
CA MET A 37 -14.31 6.57 -8.74
C MET A 37 -14.46 5.08 -8.51
N ASN A 38 -13.36 4.41 -8.14
CA ASN A 38 -13.37 2.99 -7.81
C ASN A 38 -13.48 2.74 -6.29
N ASN A 39 -13.63 3.79 -5.48
CA ASN A 39 -13.75 3.74 -4.04
C ASN A 39 -12.61 2.93 -3.38
N VAL A 40 -11.36 3.32 -3.67
CA VAL A 40 -10.15 2.70 -3.12
C VAL A 40 -9.30 3.75 -2.42
N GLU A 41 -8.86 3.44 -1.19
CA GLU A 41 -7.94 4.28 -0.41
C GLU A 41 -6.80 3.42 0.15
N VAL A 42 -5.57 3.93 0.11
CA VAL A 42 -4.38 3.31 0.73
C VAL A 42 -3.74 4.29 1.69
N ILE A 43 -3.61 3.87 2.95
CA ILE A 43 -3.04 4.68 4.03
C ILE A 43 -1.78 4.00 4.57
N LEU A 44 -0.69 4.77 4.65
CA LEU A 44 0.54 4.38 5.33
C LEU A 44 0.58 4.99 6.72
N GLN A 45 0.75 4.17 7.75
CA GLN A 45 1.05 4.64 9.10
C GLN A 45 2.56 4.56 9.33
N ASN A 46 3.22 5.70 9.49
CA ASN A 46 4.60 5.74 9.96
C ASN A 46 4.67 5.99 11.46
N GLY A 47 5.73 5.48 12.10
CA GLY A 47 6.02 5.71 13.50
C GLY A 47 7.42 5.26 13.86
N GLU A 48 7.76 5.34 15.15
CA GLU A 48 9.04 4.83 15.63
C GLU A 48 9.07 3.30 15.56
N CYS A 49 10.19 2.75 15.11
CA CYS A 49 10.44 1.32 15.13
C CYS A 49 10.47 0.81 16.57
N ARG A 50 9.77 -0.29 16.88
CA ARG A 50 9.73 -0.86 18.24
C ARG A 50 11.11 -1.25 18.79
N SER A 51 12.02 -1.69 17.93
CA SER A 51 13.32 -2.25 18.32
C SER A 51 14.49 -1.26 18.21
N LEU A 52 14.30 -0.11 17.55
CA LEU A 52 15.37 0.83 17.22
C LEU A 52 14.88 2.26 17.45
N SER A 53 15.31 2.85 18.57
CA SER A 53 15.02 4.26 18.88
C SER A 53 15.55 5.16 17.77
N HIS A 54 14.81 6.22 17.46
CA HIS A 54 15.14 7.21 16.41
C HIS A 54 15.08 6.71 14.96
N GLN A 55 14.64 5.48 14.70
CA GLN A 55 14.34 5.00 13.35
C GLN A 55 12.83 5.05 13.08
N THR A 56 12.45 5.53 11.89
CA THR A 56 11.07 5.49 11.41
C THR A 56 10.82 4.16 10.70
N CYS A 57 9.74 3.48 11.06
CA CYS A 57 9.21 2.31 10.39
C CYS A 57 7.85 2.61 9.76
N MET A 58 7.55 1.91 8.68
CA MET A 58 6.19 1.73 8.18
C MET A 58 5.49 0.76 9.14
N ASN A 59 4.68 1.28 10.05
CA ASN A 59 4.02 0.48 11.08
C ASN A 59 2.89 -0.37 10.50
N SER A 60 2.15 0.18 9.55
CA SER A 60 1.13 -0.56 8.82
C SER A 60 0.81 0.09 7.49
N VAL A 61 0.31 -0.72 6.55
CA VAL A 61 -0.36 -0.25 5.35
C VAL A 61 -1.80 -0.74 5.37
N GLN A 62 -2.74 0.19 5.26
CA GLN A 62 -4.17 -0.09 5.21
C GLN A 62 -4.69 0.11 3.79
N VAL A 63 -5.48 -0.84 3.29
CA VAL A 63 -6.19 -0.77 2.01
C VAL A 63 -7.68 -0.81 2.30
N LYS A 64 -8.42 0.18 1.83
CA LYS A 64 -9.89 0.23 1.91
C LYS A 64 -10.47 0.11 0.53
N HIS A 65 -11.51 -0.70 0.39
CA HIS A 65 -12.32 -0.76 -0.82
C HIS A 65 -13.76 -1.11 -0.47
N ASP A 66 -14.71 -0.30 -0.94
CA ASP A 66 -16.13 -0.44 -0.60
C ASP A 66 -16.39 -0.36 0.91
N GLN A 67 -16.79 -1.48 1.51
CA GLN A 67 -17.16 -1.58 2.92
C GLN A 67 -16.16 -2.43 3.71
N GLU A 68 -15.08 -2.86 3.06
CA GLU A 68 -14.04 -3.69 3.65
C GLU A 68 -12.72 -2.91 3.75
N GLU A 69 -12.01 -3.13 4.85
CA GLU A 69 -10.65 -2.63 5.05
C GLU A 69 -9.71 -3.76 5.47
N VAL A 70 -8.52 -3.77 4.89
CA VAL A 70 -7.42 -4.69 5.21
C VAL A 70 -6.27 -3.88 5.76
N THR A 71 -5.73 -4.28 6.92
CA THR A 71 -4.52 -3.65 7.48
C THR A 71 -3.41 -4.67 7.61
N LEU A 72 -2.28 -4.37 6.97
CA LEU A 72 -1.04 -5.13 6.99
C LEU A 72 -0.09 -4.51 8.02
N PHE A 73 0.23 -5.23 9.09
CA PHE A 73 1.08 -4.72 10.16
C PHE A 73 2.55 -5.13 9.98
N ASN A 74 3.44 -4.32 10.53
CA ASN A 74 4.88 -4.55 10.46
C ASN A 74 5.37 -5.77 11.25
N ASN A 75 4.54 -6.33 12.12
CA ASN A 75 4.78 -7.56 12.88
C ASN A 75 4.21 -8.80 12.18
N MET A 76 3.94 -8.71 10.88
CA MET A 76 3.33 -9.77 10.06
C MET A 76 1.89 -10.14 10.42
N GLN A 77 1.21 -9.40 11.30
CA GLN A 77 -0.22 -9.58 11.50
C GLN A 77 -1.02 -8.95 10.37
N VAL A 78 -2.18 -9.54 10.08
CA VAL A 78 -3.18 -8.98 9.17
C VAL A 78 -4.50 -8.84 9.92
N SER A 79 -5.21 -7.75 9.68
CA SER A 79 -6.61 -7.60 10.07
C SER A 79 -7.50 -7.29 8.88
N VAL A 80 -8.75 -7.74 8.98
CA VAL A 80 -9.86 -7.38 8.09
C VAL A 80 -10.95 -6.78 8.96
N ASN A 81 -11.40 -5.56 8.65
CA ASN A 81 -12.41 -4.81 9.41
C ASN A 81 -12.08 -4.76 10.91
N GLY A 82 -10.81 -4.46 11.23
CA GLY A 82 -10.30 -4.37 12.60
C GLY A 82 -10.12 -5.71 13.33
N ARG A 83 -10.46 -6.86 12.72
CA ARG A 83 -10.31 -8.19 13.33
C ARG A 83 -9.12 -8.92 12.75
N SER A 84 -8.27 -9.48 13.61
CA SER A 84 -7.13 -10.27 13.17
C SER A 84 -7.59 -11.53 12.42
N VAL A 85 -6.93 -11.85 11.31
CA VAL A 85 -7.19 -13.03 10.49
C VAL A 85 -5.91 -13.83 10.24
N THR A 86 -6.07 -15.11 9.91
CA THR A 86 -4.98 -15.95 9.41
C THR A 86 -4.91 -15.86 7.89
N VAL A 87 -3.69 -15.84 7.33
CA VAL A 87 -3.43 -15.86 5.89
C VAL A 87 -3.07 -17.27 5.40
N PRO A 88 -3.42 -17.65 4.16
CA PRO A 88 -4.13 -16.84 3.17
C PRO A 88 -5.57 -16.56 3.58
N HIS A 89 -6.07 -15.38 3.22
CA HIS A 89 -7.43 -14.94 3.51
C HIS A 89 -8.08 -14.38 2.25
N HIS A 90 -9.33 -14.78 2.00
CA HIS A 90 -10.07 -14.35 0.82
C HIS A 90 -11.47 -13.90 1.26
N SER A 91 -11.88 -12.71 0.80
CA SER A 91 -13.25 -12.24 0.87
C SER A 91 -13.85 -12.14 -0.53
N SER A 92 -15.06 -11.58 -0.67
CA SER A 92 -15.63 -11.28 -1.98
C SER A 92 -14.94 -10.10 -2.69
N VAL A 93 -14.09 -9.37 -1.95
CA VAL A 93 -13.42 -8.13 -2.37
C VAL A 93 -11.91 -8.33 -2.46
N PHE A 94 -11.30 -8.90 -1.41
CA PHE A 94 -9.85 -9.00 -1.26
C PHE A 94 -9.34 -10.44 -1.37
N GLU A 95 -8.15 -10.57 -1.96
CA GLU A 95 -7.28 -11.74 -1.77
C GLU A 95 -6.04 -11.28 -1.01
N ILE A 96 -5.68 -12.02 0.04
CA ILE A 96 -4.59 -11.67 0.95
C ILE A 96 -3.69 -12.89 1.12
N ASP A 97 -2.40 -12.71 0.85
CA ASP A 97 -1.40 -13.76 0.98
C ASP A 97 -0.13 -13.25 1.67
N VAL A 98 0.70 -14.18 2.15
CA VAL A 98 2.03 -13.91 2.67
C VAL A 98 3.07 -14.84 2.03
N TYR A 99 4.02 -14.26 1.30
CA TYR A 99 5.12 -15.01 0.68
C TYR A 99 6.37 -15.01 1.56
N GLY A 100 7.00 -16.19 1.67
CA GLY A 100 8.26 -16.38 2.38
C GLY A 100 8.22 -15.95 3.85
N ALA A 101 7.02 -15.89 4.45
CA ALA A 101 6.76 -15.38 5.80
C ALA A 101 7.18 -13.91 6.05
N VAL A 102 7.44 -13.12 4.99
CA VAL A 102 7.98 -11.76 5.12
C VAL A 102 7.35 -10.72 4.19
N ILE A 103 6.63 -11.15 3.15
CA ILE A 103 5.99 -10.26 2.17
C ILE A 103 4.49 -10.41 2.29
N HIS A 104 3.78 -9.35 2.68
CA HIS A 104 2.33 -9.27 2.54
C HIS A 104 1.96 -8.94 1.10
N GLU A 105 0.89 -9.54 0.59
CA GLU A 105 0.24 -9.17 -0.67
C GLU A 105 -1.26 -8.99 -0.43
N VAL A 106 -1.81 -7.87 -0.90
CA VAL A 106 -3.26 -7.62 -0.96
C VAL A 106 -3.64 -7.30 -2.40
N LYS A 107 -4.62 -8.03 -2.91
CA LYS A 107 -5.18 -7.83 -4.24
C LYS A 107 -6.65 -7.43 -4.15
N ILE A 108 -7.08 -6.58 -5.09
CA ILE A 108 -8.49 -6.44 -5.45
C ILE A 108 -8.60 -6.95 -6.90
N PRO A 109 -8.87 -8.26 -7.10
CA PRO A 109 -8.77 -8.88 -8.42
C PRO A 109 -9.63 -8.21 -9.49
N LYS A 110 -10.84 -7.79 -9.12
CA LYS A 110 -11.79 -7.10 -10.03
C LYS A 110 -11.24 -5.79 -10.58
N LEU A 111 -10.33 -5.12 -9.87
CA LEU A 111 -9.73 -3.87 -10.29
C LEU A 111 -8.30 -4.04 -10.85
N GLY A 112 -7.71 -5.24 -10.74
CA GLY A 112 -6.29 -5.44 -11.00
C GLY A 112 -5.39 -4.54 -10.14
N PHE A 113 -5.81 -4.31 -8.89
CA PHE A 113 -5.01 -3.63 -7.86
C PHE A 113 -4.15 -4.66 -7.15
N VAL A 114 -2.86 -4.36 -6.96
CA VAL A 114 -1.93 -5.18 -6.19
C VAL A 114 -1.07 -4.28 -5.30
N LEU A 115 -1.11 -4.52 -4.00
CA LEU A 115 -0.21 -3.92 -3.03
C LEU A 115 0.65 -5.01 -2.39
N THR A 116 1.97 -4.84 -2.41
CA THR A 116 2.89 -5.63 -1.59
C THR A 116 3.50 -4.78 -0.49
N PHE A 117 3.70 -5.36 0.69
CA PHE A 117 4.36 -4.71 1.82
C PHE A 117 5.34 -5.68 2.47
N THR A 118 6.61 -5.30 2.55
CA THR A 118 7.69 -6.09 3.15
C THR A 118 8.24 -5.33 4.37
N PRO A 119 7.72 -5.62 5.59
CA PRO A 119 8.06 -4.85 6.78
C PRO A 119 9.54 -4.86 7.14
N SER A 120 10.22 -6.00 6.94
CA SER A 120 11.62 -6.20 7.34
C SER A 120 12.59 -5.22 6.67
N ILE A 121 12.22 -4.70 5.50
CA ILE A 121 13.00 -3.73 4.73
C ILE A 121 12.25 -2.40 4.53
N ASN A 122 11.12 -2.17 5.21
CA ASN A 122 10.30 -0.97 5.09
C ASN A 122 9.99 -0.61 3.62
N GLU A 123 9.50 -1.59 2.86
CA GLU A 123 9.20 -1.42 1.44
C GLU A 123 7.73 -1.70 1.15
N PHE A 124 7.11 -0.84 0.34
CA PHE A 124 5.81 -1.14 -0.29
C PHE A 124 5.90 -0.92 -1.80
N MET A 125 5.08 -1.67 -2.54
CA MET A 125 4.83 -1.42 -3.96
C MET A 125 3.33 -1.47 -4.22
N LEU A 126 2.84 -0.49 -4.98
CA LEU A 126 1.47 -0.40 -5.45
C LEU A 126 1.44 -0.43 -6.97
N GLN A 127 0.78 -1.44 -7.52
CA GLN A 127 0.56 -1.64 -8.95
C GLN A 127 -0.93 -1.55 -9.27
N LEU A 128 -1.25 -0.87 -10.36
CA LEU A 128 -2.62 -0.59 -10.79
C LEU A 128 -2.84 -1.04 -12.22
N ASN A 129 -4.04 -1.56 -12.51
CA ASN A 129 -4.46 -1.83 -13.88
C ASN A 129 -4.73 -0.51 -14.62
N PRO A 130 -4.00 -0.20 -15.71
CA PRO A 130 -4.25 1.01 -16.46
C PRO A 130 -5.63 1.03 -17.12
N HIS A 131 -6.29 -0.09 -17.37
CA HIS A 131 -7.63 -0.07 -17.95
C HIS A 131 -8.72 0.37 -16.95
N VAL A 132 -8.44 0.30 -15.64
CA VAL A 132 -9.39 0.63 -14.56
C VAL A 132 -9.09 2.00 -13.95
N PHE A 133 -7.82 2.28 -13.66
CA PHE A 133 -7.41 3.52 -12.99
C PHE A 133 -6.98 4.61 -13.98
N SER A 134 -7.19 5.87 -13.60
CA SER A 134 -6.94 7.04 -14.46
C SER A 134 -6.26 8.20 -13.71
N SER A 135 -6.09 9.35 -14.37
CA SER A 135 -5.41 10.52 -13.80
C SER A 135 -6.20 11.26 -12.70
N SER A 136 -7.38 10.76 -12.32
CA SER A 136 -8.19 11.26 -11.20
C SER A 136 -7.67 10.88 -9.81
N THR A 137 -6.63 10.05 -9.74
CA THR A 137 -6.06 9.59 -8.47
C THR A 137 -5.38 10.71 -7.71
N SER A 138 -5.40 10.63 -6.38
CA SER A 138 -4.74 11.58 -5.49
C SER A 138 -3.93 10.87 -4.40
N GLY A 139 -3.23 11.64 -3.56
CA GLY A 139 -2.31 11.10 -2.56
C GLY A 139 -0.85 11.13 -2.99
N LEU A 140 0.02 10.59 -2.14
CA LEU A 140 1.47 10.67 -2.30
C LEU A 140 2.02 9.91 -3.51
N CYS A 141 1.32 8.89 -4.01
CA CYS A 141 1.68 8.18 -5.24
C CYS A 141 1.42 8.99 -6.52
N GLY A 142 0.80 10.18 -6.39
CA GLY A 142 0.55 11.08 -7.50
C GLY A 142 -0.57 10.61 -8.44
N LYS A 143 -0.62 11.24 -9.62
CA LYS A 143 -1.62 10.92 -10.65
C LYS A 143 -1.19 9.72 -11.47
N TYR A 144 -2.13 8.83 -11.76
CA TYR A 144 -1.92 7.72 -12.68
C TYR A 144 -2.27 8.13 -14.13
N CYS A 145 -1.35 8.84 -14.80
CA CYS A 145 -1.56 9.32 -16.17
C CYS A 145 -1.22 8.23 -17.20
N LYS A 146 -2.12 7.89 -18.13
CA LYS A 146 -1.79 7.04 -19.30
C LYS A 146 -0.91 7.83 -20.28
N ASP A 147 0.25 7.32 -20.67
CA ASP A 147 0.99 7.92 -21.78
C ASP A 147 0.21 7.56 -23.05
N ARG A 148 0.14 8.51 -23.99
CA ARG A 148 -0.53 8.35 -25.28
C ARG A 148 0.20 7.35 -26.17
#